data_AF-A0A1Q7HQH5-F1
#
_entry.id   AF-A0A1Q7HQH5-F1
#
_cell.length_a   1.000
_cell.length_b   1.000
_cell.length_c   1.000
_cell.angle_alpha   90.00
_cell.angle_beta   90.00
_cell.angle_gamma   90.00
#
_symmetry.space_group_name_H-M   'P 1'
#
loop_
_entity.id
_entity.type
_entity.pdbx_description
1 polymer ?
#
loop_
_entity_poly.entity_id
_entity_poly.type
_entity_poly.pdbx_seq_one_letter_code
_entity_poly.pdbx_strand_id
1 'polypeptide(L)'
;MPSTDRAAAPIRAALLLAVVIATLVAATGTAGAQTASLTTPAVYRLNKDSTYPQGCFAPCLCPVMTSSGAKGTLILTPAGFDGLFTNYAVTEVNWLISLNGTDTFVTGSGTYKIGGEVAVQQELSLDLKVGDNAVQHFDSGLVGATTSFPDLDVTISINNQTCFDTVFHVSASPVPPDQIRPYRLVAGSTFQRGCTGACACAVGQKLPLAGTFALVPLASTPPWNEFAVINVRWRALDPSATGLSSSIPVRGAGEYAFGGDFALQQRMNLILKVDKDDPAHFDSGLVPGGGFPRIDVRISIAGATCFDTIMDIHAEPRKALFHRSTRTDGDS
;
A
#
# COMPACT_ATOMS: atom_id res chain seq x y z
N MET A 1 -21.20 36.68 -94.86
CA MET A 1 -21.34 37.66 -93.75
C MET A 1 -22.01 36.94 -92.58
N PRO A 2 -21.73 37.33 -91.32
CA PRO A 2 -20.92 36.56 -90.33
C PRO A 2 -21.75 35.52 -89.52
N SER A 3 -21.24 34.74 -88.55
CA SER A 3 -19.97 34.82 -87.79
C SER A 3 -19.49 33.44 -87.28
N THR A 4 -18.33 33.42 -86.61
CA THR A 4 -17.86 32.43 -85.62
C THR A 4 -18.70 32.51 -84.30
N ASP A 5 -18.65 31.60 -83.32
CA ASP A 5 -17.46 31.09 -82.63
C ASP A 5 -17.60 29.75 -81.87
N ARG A 6 -16.45 29.16 -81.57
CA ARG A 6 -16.28 28.01 -80.66
C ARG A 6 -16.15 28.50 -79.20
N ALA A 7 -16.63 27.72 -78.25
CA ALA A 7 -16.24 27.86 -76.84
C ALA A 7 -15.57 26.58 -76.33
N ALA A 8 -14.41 26.73 -75.67
CA ALA A 8 -13.66 25.64 -75.05
C ALA A 8 -14.07 25.42 -73.59
N ALA A 9 -13.69 24.27 -73.02
CA ALA A 9 -14.04 23.82 -71.68
C ALA A 9 -13.48 24.70 -70.55
N PRO A 10 -13.86 24.39 -69.29
CA PRO A 10 -12.79 23.99 -68.38
C PRO A 10 -13.07 22.71 -67.59
N ILE A 11 -12.24 21.69 -67.87
CA ILE A 11 -12.00 20.55 -66.99
C ILE A 11 -11.21 21.05 -65.77
N ARG A 12 -11.90 21.62 -64.78
CA ARG A 12 -11.30 22.06 -63.50
C ARG A 12 -12.14 21.75 -62.25
N ALA A 13 -13.47 21.63 -62.38
CA ALA A 13 -14.35 21.36 -61.23
C ALA A 13 -14.22 19.94 -60.66
N ALA A 14 -13.91 18.95 -61.50
CA ALA A 14 -13.91 17.54 -61.09
C ALA A 14 -12.72 17.12 -60.20
N LEU A 15 -11.57 17.80 -60.29
CA LEU A 15 -10.38 17.41 -59.52
C LEU A 15 -10.43 17.85 -58.04
N LEU A 16 -11.15 18.93 -57.74
CA LEU A 16 -11.21 19.49 -56.38
C LEU A 16 -12.10 18.67 -55.44
N LEU A 17 -13.12 17.97 -55.97
CA LEU A 17 -14.04 17.18 -55.14
C LEU A 17 -13.42 15.86 -54.64
N ALA A 18 -12.46 15.29 -55.39
CA ALA A 18 -11.78 14.06 -55.02
C ALA A 18 -10.80 14.23 -53.84
N VAL A 19 -10.16 15.40 -53.72
CA VAL A 19 -9.19 15.69 -52.64
C VAL A 19 -9.87 15.85 -51.28
N VAL A 20 -11.08 16.42 -51.24
CA VAL A 20 -11.83 16.67 -49.99
C VAL A 20 -12.37 15.37 -49.35
N ILE A 21 -12.63 14.34 -50.15
CA ILE A 21 -13.08 13.03 -49.63
C ILE A 21 -11.89 12.21 -49.11
N ALA A 22 -10.71 12.31 -49.75
CA ALA A 22 -9.50 11.62 -49.32
C ALA A 22 -8.95 12.13 -47.97
N THR A 23 -9.14 13.41 -47.64
CA THR A 23 -8.71 13.97 -46.35
C THR A 23 -9.67 13.66 -45.19
N LEU A 24 -10.92 13.26 -45.47
CA LEU A 24 -11.93 13.00 -44.42
C LEU A 24 -11.85 11.58 -43.82
N VAL A 25 -11.09 10.66 -44.44
CA VAL A 25 -10.91 9.27 -43.98
C VAL A 25 -9.63 9.09 -43.14
N ALA A 26 -8.69 10.04 -43.18
CA ALA A 26 -7.45 10.00 -42.39
C ALA A 26 -7.62 10.45 -40.92
N ALA A 27 -8.84 10.80 -40.49
CA ALA A 27 -9.16 11.27 -39.14
C ALA A 27 -9.69 10.17 -38.22
N THR A 28 -9.60 8.90 -38.60
CA THR A 28 -9.65 7.79 -37.63
C THR A 28 -8.36 7.86 -36.81
N GLY A 29 -8.36 8.69 -35.77
CA GLY A 29 -7.25 8.80 -34.84
C GLY A 29 -6.87 7.41 -34.35
N THR A 30 -5.58 7.12 -34.33
CA THR A 30 -5.06 5.96 -33.62
C THR A 30 -5.49 6.09 -32.16
N ALA A 31 -6.54 5.34 -31.80
CA ALA A 31 -6.89 5.09 -30.42
C ALA A 31 -5.80 4.19 -29.84
N GLY A 32 -4.62 4.78 -29.60
CA GLY A 32 -3.63 4.18 -28.71
C GLY A 32 -4.37 3.88 -27.42
N ALA A 33 -4.28 2.62 -26.97
CA ALA A 33 -4.93 2.20 -25.75
C ALA A 33 -4.35 3.03 -24.60
N GLN A 34 -5.08 4.08 -24.20
CA GLN A 34 -4.66 4.94 -23.10
C GLN A 34 -4.80 4.13 -21.82
N THR A 35 -3.70 3.48 -21.43
CA THR A 35 -3.59 2.81 -20.13
C THR A 35 -4.01 3.81 -19.06
N ALA A 36 -5.09 3.48 -18.34
CA ALA A 36 -5.53 4.29 -17.22
C ALA A 36 -4.33 4.59 -16.32
N SER A 37 -4.21 5.82 -15.83
CA SER A 37 -3.04 6.23 -15.04
C SER A 37 -3.50 6.90 -13.76
N LEU A 38 -2.86 6.59 -12.64
CA LEU A 38 -3.14 7.26 -11.38
C LEU A 38 -2.59 8.70 -11.45
N THR A 39 -3.38 9.66 -11.00
CA THR A 39 -2.99 11.08 -10.93
C THR A 39 -2.60 11.52 -9.51
N THR A 40 -2.82 10.65 -8.52
CA THR A 40 -2.48 10.87 -7.11
C THR A 40 -1.99 9.57 -6.47
N PRO A 41 -1.23 9.63 -5.35
CA PRO A 41 -0.87 8.44 -4.60
C PRO A 41 -2.09 7.63 -4.17
N ALA A 42 -2.06 6.31 -4.37
CA ALA A 42 -3.12 5.40 -4.00
C ALA A 42 -2.60 4.31 -3.05
N VAL A 43 -3.38 3.99 -2.02
CA VAL A 43 -3.13 2.82 -1.17
C VAL A 43 -3.63 1.59 -1.92
N TYR A 44 -2.77 0.58 -2.01
CA TYR A 44 -3.09 -0.74 -2.54
C TYR A 44 -3.16 -1.75 -1.40
N ARG A 45 -4.04 -2.73 -1.55
CA ARG A 45 -4.19 -3.87 -0.64
C ARG A 45 -3.91 -5.16 -1.39
N LEU A 46 -3.16 -6.06 -0.75
CA LEU A 46 -3.00 -7.43 -1.26
C LEU A 46 -4.33 -8.19 -1.21
N ASN A 47 -4.68 -8.80 -2.34
CA ASN A 47 -5.82 -9.69 -2.50
C ASN A 47 -5.49 -11.09 -1.94
N LYS A 48 -6.52 -11.92 -1.74
CA LYS A 48 -6.44 -13.21 -1.02
C LYS A 48 -5.53 -14.25 -1.69
N ASP A 49 -5.32 -14.09 -2.99
CA ASP A 49 -4.49 -14.87 -3.91
C ASP A 49 -3.03 -14.40 -3.97
N SER A 50 -2.65 -13.36 -3.22
CA SER A 50 -1.24 -13.04 -2.98
C SER A 50 -0.57 -14.14 -2.14
N THR A 51 0.60 -14.60 -2.57
CA THR A 51 1.31 -15.71 -1.91
C THR A 51 2.81 -15.47 -1.82
N TYR A 52 3.42 -16.14 -0.84
CA TYR A 52 4.87 -16.24 -0.65
C TYR A 52 5.30 -17.71 -0.68
N PRO A 53 5.67 -18.25 -1.86
CA PRO A 53 6.38 -19.51 -1.95
C PRO A 53 7.91 -19.31 -1.85
N GLN A 54 8.55 -20.14 -1.03
CA GLN A 54 10.00 -20.26 -0.91
C GLN A 54 10.41 -21.72 -1.01
N GLY A 55 11.38 -22.03 -1.86
CA GLY A 55 11.84 -23.40 -2.08
C GLY A 55 12.40 -23.60 -3.50
N CYS A 56 12.36 -24.83 -3.98
CA CYS A 56 12.87 -25.16 -5.30
C CYS A 56 11.81 -25.03 -6.40
N PHE A 57 12.17 -24.27 -7.42
CA PHE A 57 11.48 -24.16 -8.70
C PHE A 57 12.23 -24.98 -9.77
N ALA A 58 11.74 -24.94 -11.02
CA ALA A 58 12.43 -25.59 -12.13
C ALA A 58 13.85 -24.99 -12.34
N PRO A 59 14.84 -25.74 -12.82
CA PRO A 59 14.82 -27.19 -13.08
C PRO A 59 15.11 -28.08 -11.85
N CYS A 60 15.39 -27.52 -10.67
CA CYS A 60 15.81 -28.31 -9.51
C CYS A 60 14.71 -29.19 -8.87
N LEU A 61 13.43 -28.81 -9.00
CA LEU A 61 12.25 -29.67 -8.75
C LEU A 61 12.17 -30.39 -7.39
N CYS A 62 12.85 -29.92 -6.34
CA CYS A 62 12.55 -30.31 -4.96
C CYS A 62 11.22 -29.66 -4.50
N PRO A 63 10.59 -30.12 -3.39
CA PRO A 63 9.38 -29.51 -2.88
C PRO A 63 9.54 -28.01 -2.56
N VAL A 64 8.46 -27.24 -2.73
CA VAL A 64 8.33 -25.90 -2.13
C VAL A 64 8.33 -26.09 -0.61
N MET A 65 9.28 -25.48 0.09
CA MET A 65 9.53 -25.71 1.52
C MET A 65 8.54 -24.93 2.39
N THR A 66 8.19 -23.72 1.95
CA THR A 66 7.25 -22.83 2.64
C THR A 66 6.31 -22.23 1.60
N SER A 67 5.00 -22.26 1.87
CA SER A 67 4.01 -21.49 1.13
C SER A 67 3.03 -20.88 2.13
N SER A 68 2.85 -19.56 2.07
CA SER A 68 1.87 -18.85 2.89
C SER A 68 1.16 -17.77 2.07
N GLY A 69 -0.04 -17.39 2.50
CA GLY A 69 -0.72 -16.22 1.96
C GLY A 69 -0.01 -14.94 2.43
N ALA A 70 0.14 -13.97 1.54
CA ALA A 70 0.64 -12.64 1.88
C ALA A 70 -0.56 -11.67 2.01
N LYS A 71 -0.61 -10.92 3.11
CA LYS A 71 -1.63 -9.89 3.35
C LYS A 71 -0.97 -8.55 3.70
N GLY A 72 -1.66 -7.44 3.47
CA GLY A 72 -1.15 -6.11 3.84
C GLY A 72 -1.35 -5.08 2.73
N THR A 73 -0.51 -4.05 2.72
CA THR A 73 -0.66 -2.87 1.87
C THR A 73 0.68 -2.37 1.31
N LEU A 74 0.57 -1.55 0.27
CA LEU A 74 1.65 -0.74 -0.31
C LEU A 74 1.04 0.57 -0.87
N ILE A 75 1.88 1.54 -1.24
CA ILE A 75 1.43 2.79 -1.89
C ILE A 75 2.07 2.89 -3.27
N LEU A 76 1.24 3.08 -4.31
CA LEU A 76 1.71 3.52 -5.64
C LEU A 76 1.61 5.04 -5.72
N THR A 77 2.72 5.70 -6.03
CA THR A 77 2.81 7.15 -6.27
C THR A 77 3.23 7.40 -7.71
N PRO A 78 2.49 8.21 -8.50
CA PRO A 78 2.88 8.57 -9.86
C PRO A 78 4.28 9.21 -9.90
N ALA A 79 5.17 8.66 -10.71
CA ALA A 79 6.57 9.10 -10.84
C ALA A 79 6.91 9.68 -12.22
N GLY A 80 6.05 9.51 -13.23
CA GLY A 80 6.16 10.16 -14.53
C GLY A 80 5.81 9.24 -15.70
N PHE A 81 6.16 9.69 -16.90
CA PHE A 81 6.04 8.92 -18.14
C PHE A 81 7.33 9.11 -18.94
N ASP A 82 7.93 8.01 -19.42
CA ASP A 82 9.25 8.02 -20.08
C ASP A 82 9.18 8.02 -21.62
N GLY A 83 7.96 7.98 -22.19
CA GLY A 83 7.72 7.82 -23.62
C GLY A 83 7.06 6.49 -23.98
N LEU A 84 7.26 5.45 -23.15
CA LEU A 84 6.76 4.10 -23.38
C LEU A 84 5.97 3.55 -22.18
N PHE A 85 6.40 3.85 -20.95
CA PHE A 85 5.80 3.40 -19.70
C PHE A 85 5.38 4.56 -18.80
N THR A 86 4.21 4.42 -18.18
CA THR A 86 3.85 5.19 -16.98
C THR A 86 4.56 4.56 -15.79
N ASN A 87 5.35 5.36 -15.10
CA ASN A 87 6.19 4.96 -13.99
C ASN A 87 5.57 5.37 -12.65
N TYR A 88 5.70 4.50 -11.65
CA TYR A 88 5.23 4.68 -10.29
C TYR A 88 6.33 4.33 -9.29
N ALA A 89 6.47 5.14 -8.25
CA ALA A 89 7.24 4.76 -7.06
C ALA A 89 6.35 3.90 -6.16
N VAL A 90 6.88 2.76 -5.71
CA VAL A 90 6.24 1.88 -4.73
C VAL A 90 6.84 2.15 -3.36
N THR A 91 6.04 2.62 -2.42
CA THR A 91 6.47 3.00 -1.07
C THR A 91 5.58 2.40 0.00
N GLU A 92 6.04 2.44 1.26
CA GLU A 92 5.32 1.91 2.43
C GLU A 92 4.82 0.47 2.21
N VAL A 93 5.63 -0.39 1.58
CA VAL A 93 5.36 -1.84 1.55
C VAL A 93 5.34 -2.32 3.00
N ASN A 94 4.19 -2.85 3.40
CA ASN A 94 3.94 -3.41 4.72
C ASN A 94 3.04 -4.62 4.52
N TRP A 95 3.66 -5.77 4.29
CA TRP A 95 2.99 -7.06 4.20
C TRP A 95 3.32 -7.92 5.41
N LEU A 96 2.47 -8.91 5.66
CA LEU A 96 2.63 -9.95 6.64
C LEU A 96 2.49 -11.31 5.95
N ILE A 97 3.43 -12.20 6.25
CA ILE A 97 3.46 -13.60 5.81
C ILE A 97 3.62 -14.50 7.06
N SER A 98 3.23 -15.76 6.96
CA SER A 98 3.40 -16.73 8.06
C SER A 98 4.54 -17.69 7.76
N LEU A 99 5.65 -17.57 8.47
CA LEU A 99 6.80 -18.47 8.35
C LEU A 99 6.83 -19.40 9.57
N ASN A 100 6.67 -20.71 9.34
CA ASN A 100 6.65 -21.73 10.40
C ASN A 100 5.63 -21.45 11.54
N GLY A 101 4.50 -20.79 11.20
CA GLY A 101 3.48 -20.38 12.17
C GLY A 101 3.74 -19.04 12.86
N THR A 102 4.84 -18.36 12.53
CA THR A 102 5.20 -17.02 13.06
C THR A 102 4.93 -15.94 12.03
N ASP A 103 4.16 -14.93 12.44
CA ASP A 103 3.95 -13.72 11.64
C ASP A 103 5.28 -13.01 11.39
N THR A 104 5.59 -12.78 10.11
CA THR A 104 6.83 -12.14 9.66
C THR A 104 6.49 -10.93 8.80
N PHE A 105 6.97 -9.75 9.19
CA PHE A 105 6.82 -8.54 8.38
C PHE A 105 7.68 -8.60 7.12
N VAL A 106 7.12 -8.09 6.02
CA VAL A 106 7.86 -7.76 4.80
C VAL A 106 7.72 -6.27 4.58
N THR A 107 8.86 -5.57 4.58
CA THR A 107 8.91 -4.10 4.45
C THR A 107 9.85 -3.69 3.35
N GLY A 108 9.58 -2.58 2.67
CA GLY A 108 10.42 -2.15 1.56
C GLY A 108 9.82 -1.07 0.67
N SER A 109 10.42 -0.93 -0.50
CA SER A 109 10.07 0.06 -1.53
C SER A 109 10.68 -0.34 -2.87
N GLY A 110 10.27 0.33 -3.94
CA GLY A 110 10.86 0.18 -5.27
C GLY A 110 10.07 0.91 -6.33
N THR A 111 9.89 0.29 -7.49
CA THR A 111 9.22 0.87 -8.65
C THR A 111 8.23 -0.10 -9.29
N TYR A 112 7.23 0.47 -9.95
CA TYR A 112 6.33 -0.24 -10.84
C TYR A 112 6.18 0.57 -12.13
N LYS A 113 6.26 -0.08 -13.29
CA LYS A 113 6.02 0.58 -14.57
C LYS A 113 5.06 -0.25 -15.42
N ILE A 114 4.18 0.41 -16.17
CA ILE A 114 3.20 -0.22 -17.07
C ILE A 114 2.99 0.63 -18.33
N GLY A 115 2.87 -0.02 -19.48
CA GLY A 115 2.80 0.66 -20.78
C GLY A 115 3.21 -0.26 -21.93
N GLY A 116 3.72 0.31 -23.02
CA GLY A 116 4.04 -0.42 -24.26
C GLY A 116 3.17 0.02 -25.45
N GLU A 117 3.76 0.03 -26.64
CA GLU A 117 3.10 0.50 -27.88
C GLU A 117 2.17 -0.55 -28.53
N VAL A 118 2.56 -1.83 -28.48
CA VAL A 118 1.91 -2.92 -29.22
C VAL A 118 1.17 -3.89 -28.30
N ALA A 119 1.72 -4.13 -27.11
CA ALA A 119 1.12 -4.93 -26.05
C ALA A 119 1.41 -4.26 -24.71
N VAL A 120 0.45 -4.30 -23.79
CA VAL A 120 0.65 -3.76 -22.44
C VAL A 120 1.55 -4.71 -21.66
N GLN A 121 2.72 -4.19 -21.28
CA GLN A 121 3.71 -4.85 -20.44
C GLN A 121 3.84 -4.09 -19.11
N GLN A 122 4.28 -4.81 -18.09
CA GLN A 122 4.50 -4.30 -16.75
C GLN A 122 5.77 -4.89 -16.13
N GLU A 123 6.34 -4.19 -15.16
CA GLU A 123 7.47 -4.65 -14.35
C GLU A 123 7.30 -4.11 -12.93
N LEU A 124 7.43 -5.00 -11.94
CA LEU A 124 7.46 -4.65 -10.51
C LEU A 124 8.84 -5.02 -9.96
N SER A 125 9.53 -4.04 -9.39
CA SER A 125 10.90 -4.16 -8.90
C SER A 125 10.95 -3.61 -7.47
N LEU A 126 11.26 -4.44 -6.47
CA LEU A 126 11.17 -4.10 -5.05
C LEU A 126 12.39 -4.57 -4.26
N ASP A 127 12.92 -3.67 -3.43
CA ASP A 127 13.91 -4.01 -2.40
C ASP A 127 13.16 -4.30 -1.09
N LEU A 128 13.13 -5.57 -0.67
CA LEU A 128 12.33 -6.06 0.45
C LEU A 128 13.20 -6.64 1.58
N LYS A 129 12.90 -6.22 2.82
CA LYS A 129 13.37 -6.86 4.05
C LYS A 129 12.29 -7.83 4.55
N VAL A 130 12.58 -9.14 4.56
CA VAL A 130 11.72 -10.19 5.10
C VAL A 130 12.16 -10.53 6.53
N GLY A 131 11.39 -10.11 7.53
CA GLY A 131 11.73 -10.23 8.94
C GLY A 131 13.03 -9.47 9.27
N ASP A 132 13.97 -10.16 9.92
CA ASP A 132 15.30 -9.63 10.25
C ASP A 132 16.40 -9.96 9.25
N ASN A 133 16.05 -10.60 8.13
CA ASN A 133 17.02 -10.86 7.06
C ASN A 133 17.53 -9.56 6.42
N ALA A 134 18.64 -9.67 5.68
CA ALA A 134 19.11 -8.61 4.82
C ALA A 134 18.06 -8.26 3.74
N VAL A 135 18.06 -6.99 3.32
CA VAL A 135 17.26 -6.51 2.18
C VAL A 135 17.69 -7.29 0.94
N GLN A 136 16.70 -7.80 0.20
CA GLN A 136 16.89 -8.56 -1.03
C GLN A 136 16.08 -7.91 -2.14
N HIS A 137 16.62 -7.97 -3.36
CA HIS A 137 15.98 -7.43 -4.55
C HIS A 137 15.05 -8.48 -5.16
N PHE A 138 13.81 -8.08 -5.46
CA PHE A 138 12.78 -8.90 -6.08
C PHE A 138 12.31 -8.22 -7.36
N ASP A 139 12.40 -8.90 -8.49
CA ASP A 139 12.04 -8.37 -9.79
C ASP A 139 11.14 -9.36 -10.55
N SER A 140 10.22 -8.85 -11.37
CA SER A 140 9.39 -9.65 -12.27
C SER A 140 10.00 -9.88 -13.66
N GLY A 141 10.99 -9.06 -14.02
CA GLY A 141 11.28 -8.72 -15.40
C GLY A 141 10.12 -7.96 -16.06
N LEU A 142 10.33 -7.55 -17.31
CA LEU A 142 9.27 -6.98 -18.13
C LEU A 142 8.36 -8.09 -18.67
N VAL A 143 7.16 -8.21 -18.10
CA VAL A 143 6.17 -9.25 -18.40
C VAL A 143 4.92 -8.64 -19.04
N GLY A 144 4.09 -9.46 -19.68
CA GLY A 144 2.77 -9.01 -20.16
C GLY A 144 1.83 -8.70 -18.98
N ALA A 145 0.97 -7.69 -19.12
CA ALA A 145 -0.08 -7.43 -18.15
C ALA A 145 -1.19 -8.50 -18.26
N THR A 146 -1.46 -9.19 -17.15
CA THR A 146 -2.48 -10.25 -17.04
C THR A 146 -3.83 -9.70 -16.57
N THR A 147 -3.83 -8.58 -15.86
CA THR A 147 -5.02 -7.85 -15.40
C THR A 147 -5.08 -6.43 -15.98
N SER A 148 -6.23 -5.77 -15.83
CA SER A 148 -6.41 -4.38 -16.24
C SER A 148 -5.99 -3.42 -15.12
N PHE A 149 -5.09 -2.50 -15.43
CA PHE A 149 -4.78 -1.39 -14.53
C PHE A 149 -6.07 -0.61 -14.17
N PRO A 150 -6.32 -0.26 -12.89
CA PRO A 150 -5.35 -0.11 -11.81
C PRO A 150 -5.04 -1.35 -10.98
N ASP A 151 -5.61 -2.53 -11.25
CA ASP A 151 -5.22 -3.74 -10.52
C ASP A 151 -3.80 -4.18 -10.90
N LEU A 152 -3.12 -4.81 -9.93
CA LEU A 152 -1.80 -5.43 -10.09
C LEU A 152 -1.96 -6.94 -9.98
N ASP A 153 -1.33 -7.66 -10.90
CA ASP A 153 -1.19 -9.11 -10.89
C ASP A 153 0.16 -9.43 -11.51
N VAL A 154 1.15 -9.77 -10.67
CA VAL A 154 2.55 -9.92 -11.08
C VAL A 154 3.33 -10.80 -10.10
N THR A 155 4.19 -11.66 -10.64
CA THR A 155 5.13 -12.46 -9.83
C THR A 155 6.50 -11.79 -9.80
N ILE A 156 7.05 -11.56 -8.61
CA ILE A 156 8.41 -11.06 -8.40
C ILE A 156 9.26 -12.11 -7.68
N SER A 157 10.55 -12.17 -7.98
CA SER A 157 11.46 -13.20 -7.48
C SER A 157 12.90 -12.71 -7.37
N ILE A 158 13.75 -13.40 -6.61
CA ILE A 158 15.16 -13.04 -6.47
C ILE A 158 15.98 -13.65 -7.63
N ASN A 159 15.68 -14.89 -8.02
CA ASN A 159 16.45 -15.69 -8.97
C ASN A 159 15.62 -16.13 -10.20
N ASN A 160 14.65 -15.32 -10.64
CA ASN A 160 13.79 -15.61 -11.80
C ASN A 160 13.09 -16.98 -11.73
N GLN A 161 12.66 -17.39 -10.53
CA GLN A 161 12.06 -18.70 -10.26
C GLN A 161 12.93 -19.86 -10.72
N THR A 162 14.26 -19.74 -10.58
CA THR A 162 15.23 -20.76 -10.99
C THR A 162 15.82 -21.46 -9.78
N CYS A 163 15.61 -22.78 -9.68
CA CYS A 163 16.10 -23.59 -8.56
C CYS A 163 15.68 -23.01 -7.19
N PHE A 164 16.56 -22.85 -6.21
CA PHE A 164 16.17 -22.31 -4.91
C PHE A 164 15.91 -20.80 -5.01
N ASP A 165 14.66 -20.40 -4.81
CA ASP A 165 14.24 -19.01 -4.92
C ASP A 165 13.22 -18.65 -3.83
N THR A 166 13.07 -17.33 -3.63
CA THR A 166 12.03 -16.72 -2.82
C THR A 166 11.19 -15.85 -3.73
N VAL A 167 9.88 -16.07 -3.72
CA VAL A 167 8.96 -15.50 -4.70
C VAL A 167 7.78 -14.85 -3.98
N PHE A 168 7.26 -13.76 -4.54
CA PHE A 168 5.95 -13.24 -4.19
C PHE A 168 5.06 -13.25 -5.44
N HIS A 169 3.87 -13.84 -5.31
CA HIS A 169 2.76 -13.53 -6.19
C HIS A 169 2.05 -12.30 -5.61
N VAL A 170 2.10 -11.17 -6.32
CA VAL A 170 1.54 -9.89 -5.90
C VAL A 170 0.28 -9.61 -6.71
N SER A 171 -0.86 -10.01 -6.13
CA SER A 171 -2.19 -9.63 -6.61
C SER A 171 -2.73 -8.54 -5.70
N ALA A 172 -2.96 -7.34 -6.22
CA ALA A 172 -3.31 -6.18 -5.40
C ALA A 172 -4.24 -5.20 -6.11
N SER A 173 -5.19 -4.65 -5.37
CA SER A 173 -6.18 -3.69 -5.88
C SER A 173 -6.10 -2.36 -5.12
N PRO A 174 -6.42 -1.21 -5.75
CA PRO A 174 -6.56 0.06 -5.06
C PRO A 174 -7.63 -0.02 -3.96
N VAL A 175 -7.36 0.61 -2.82
CA VAL A 175 -8.31 0.69 -1.71
C VAL A 175 -9.25 1.89 -1.92
N PRO A 176 -10.57 1.67 -2.04
CA PRO A 176 -11.54 2.75 -2.14
C PRO A 176 -11.46 3.69 -0.92
N PRO A 177 -11.55 5.03 -1.08
CA PRO A 177 -11.36 5.97 0.03
C PRO A 177 -12.33 5.79 1.21
N ASP A 178 -13.53 5.25 0.99
CA ASP A 178 -14.50 4.90 2.03
C ASP A 178 -14.11 3.66 2.86
N GLN A 179 -13.23 2.80 2.33
CA GLN A 179 -12.64 1.69 3.06
C GLN A 179 -11.44 2.11 3.93
N ILE A 180 -10.85 3.29 3.68
CA ILE A 180 -9.77 3.84 4.51
C ILE A 180 -10.39 4.55 5.72
N ARG A 181 -10.40 3.88 6.87
CA ARG A 181 -11.07 4.37 8.10
C ARG A 181 -10.07 5.16 8.96
N PRO A 182 -10.13 6.49 9.05
CA PRO A 182 -9.19 7.27 9.84
C PRO A 182 -9.45 7.14 11.35
N TYR A 183 -8.38 7.02 12.13
CA TYR A 183 -8.39 6.96 13.59
C TYR A 183 -7.54 8.08 14.18
N ARG A 184 -7.86 8.45 15.43
CA ARG A 184 -7.04 9.33 16.26
C ARG A 184 -6.77 8.66 17.61
N LEU A 185 -5.60 8.93 18.17
CA LEU A 185 -5.33 8.65 19.58
C LEU A 185 -6.13 9.62 20.45
N VAL A 186 -6.68 9.13 21.56
CA VAL A 186 -7.43 9.89 22.55
C VAL A 186 -6.70 9.95 23.89
N ALA A 187 -7.17 10.83 24.78
CA ALA A 187 -6.60 11.00 26.12
C ALA A 187 -6.55 9.67 26.88
N GLY A 188 -5.44 9.43 27.58
CA GLY A 188 -5.08 8.12 28.14
C GLY A 188 -4.03 7.38 27.29
N SER A 189 -3.92 7.68 25.99
CA SER A 189 -2.82 7.16 25.16
C SER A 189 -1.46 7.64 25.68
N THR A 190 -0.51 6.72 25.82
CA THR A 190 0.79 7.02 26.40
C THR A 190 1.92 6.20 25.80
N PHE A 191 3.13 6.73 25.95
CA PHE A 191 4.41 6.13 25.57
C PHE A 191 5.31 6.09 26.80
N GLN A 192 6.04 4.99 26.97
CA GLN A 192 7.00 4.84 28.05
C GLN A 192 8.18 3.99 27.58
N ARG A 193 9.40 4.46 27.77
CA ARG A 193 10.63 3.71 27.50
C ARG A 193 11.44 3.61 28.79
N GLY A 194 11.75 2.40 29.24
CA GLY A 194 12.50 2.19 30.47
C GLY A 194 12.16 0.86 31.13
N CYS A 195 12.51 0.73 32.41
CA CYS A 195 12.37 -0.53 33.12
C CYS A 195 10.95 -0.77 33.63
N THR A 196 10.51 -2.01 33.47
CA THR A 196 9.16 -2.52 33.71
C THR A 196 9.26 -3.86 34.45
N GLY A 197 8.27 -4.15 35.31
CA GLY A 197 8.31 -5.36 36.15
C GLY A 197 9.41 -5.33 37.21
N ALA A 198 10.09 -6.46 37.41
CA ALA A 198 10.97 -6.72 38.56
C ALA A 198 12.44 -6.25 38.38
N CYS A 199 12.77 -5.57 37.30
CA CYS A 199 14.18 -5.31 36.94
C CYS A 199 14.68 -3.98 37.53
N ALA A 200 15.80 -4.02 38.25
CA ALA A 200 16.28 -2.96 39.13
C ALA A 200 16.96 -1.78 38.40
N CYS A 201 16.22 -1.10 37.53
CA CYS A 201 16.67 0.06 36.78
C CYS A 201 15.55 1.11 36.65
N ALA A 202 15.88 2.31 36.18
CA ALA A 202 14.96 3.44 36.20
C ALA A 202 13.70 3.19 35.35
N VAL A 203 12.54 3.34 35.99
CA VAL A 203 11.25 3.44 35.29
C VAL A 203 11.24 4.76 34.54
N GLY A 204 11.14 4.72 33.21
CA GLY A 204 11.08 5.94 32.41
C GLY A 204 9.78 6.71 32.60
N GLN A 205 9.80 8.02 32.35
CA GLN A 205 8.60 8.85 32.44
C GLN A 205 7.53 8.38 31.44
N LYS A 206 6.28 8.32 31.90
CA LYS A 206 5.12 8.04 31.05
C LYS A 206 4.68 9.33 30.36
N LEU A 207 4.88 9.40 29.05
CA LEU A 207 4.58 10.56 28.22
C LEU A 207 3.20 10.43 27.54
N PRO A 208 2.42 11.51 27.40
CA PRO A 208 1.22 11.51 26.57
C PRO A 208 1.57 11.21 25.10
N LEU A 209 0.83 10.28 24.48
CA LEU A 209 0.99 9.90 23.08
C LEU A 209 -0.22 10.41 22.28
N ALA A 210 0.03 11.21 21.24
CA ALA A 210 -1.02 11.79 20.41
C ALA A 210 -0.73 11.60 18.92
N GLY A 211 -1.77 11.51 18.08
CA GLY A 211 -1.62 11.40 16.63
C GLY A 211 -2.75 10.66 15.94
N THR A 212 -2.47 10.18 14.74
CA THR A 212 -3.44 9.50 13.86
C THR A 212 -2.85 8.24 13.21
N PHE A 213 -3.74 7.38 12.74
CA PHE A 213 -3.47 6.28 11.81
C PHE A 213 -4.75 6.03 10.99
N ALA A 214 -4.75 5.05 10.08
CA ALA A 214 -5.97 4.55 9.46
C ALA A 214 -6.01 3.02 9.45
N LEU A 215 -7.22 2.47 9.45
CA LEU A 215 -7.46 1.05 9.22
C LEU A 215 -7.97 0.81 7.79
N VAL A 216 -7.38 -0.17 7.11
CA VAL A 216 -7.83 -0.70 5.82
C VAL A 216 -8.22 -2.16 6.01
N PRO A 217 -9.47 -2.58 5.72
CA PRO A 217 -9.88 -3.99 5.85
C PRO A 217 -8.99 -4.90 5.00
N LEU A 218 -8.50 -6.01 5.56
CA LEU A 218 -7.80 -7.07 4.85
C LEU A 218 -8.76 -8.23 4.53
N ALA A 219 -8.26 -9.26 3.83
CA ALA A 219 -9.01 -10.46 3.52
C ALA A 219 -9.25 -11.30 4.79
N SER A 220 -10.33 -11.02 5.51
CA SER A 220 -10.67 -11.68 6.78
C SER A 220 -10.87 -13.20 6.63
N THR A 221 -10.46 -13.93 7.66
CA THR A 221 -10.86 -15.32 7.86
C THR A 221 -11.71 -15.40 9.15
N PRO A 222 -13.03 -15.64 9.06
CA PRO A 222 -13.87 -15.82 10.24
C PRO A 222 -13.27 -16.87 11.19
N PRO A 223 -13.22 -16.61 12.51
CA PRO A 223 -13.94 -15.58 13.26
C PRO A 223 -13.26 -14.20 13.34
N TRP A 224 -12.15 -13.96 12.63
CA TRP A 224 -11.35 -12.74 12.77
C TRP A 224 -11.68 -11.68 11.72
N ASN A 225 -11.72 -10.43 12.16
CA ASN A 225 -11.72 -9.25 11.30
C ASN A 225 -10.32 -8.63 11.33
N GLU A 226 -9.67 -8.56 10.17
CA GLU A 226 -8.28 -8.14 10.02
C GLU A 226 -8.21 -6.79 9.29
N PHE A 227 -7.32 -5.91 9.74
CA PHE A 227 -7.11 -4.59 9.15
C PHE A 227 -5.62 -4.26 9.09
N ALA A 228 -5.15 -3.76 7.95
CA ALA A 228 -3.86 -3.10 7.89
C ALA A 228 -3.96 -1.77 8.65
N VAL A 229 -3.04 -1.56 9.59
CA VAL A 229 -2.80 -0.29 10.26
C VAL A 229 -1.81 0.48 9.38
N ILE A 230 -2.25 1.58 8.77
CA ILE A 230 -1.44 2.37 7.85
C ILE A 230 -1.29 3.81 8.34
N ASN A 231 -0.30 4.53 7.80
CA ASN A 231 -0.08 5.96 8.07
C ASN A 231 0.01 6.28 9.58
N VAL A 232 0.69 5.43 10.37
CA VAL A 232 0.96 5.73 11.79
C VAL A 232 1.79 7.02 11.85
N ARG A 233 1.21 8.04 12.47
CA ARG A 233 1.82 9.36 12.67
C ARG A 233 1.51 9.80 14.09
N TRP A 234 2.24 9.24 15.05
CA TRP A 234 2.11 9.58 16.47
C TRP A 234 3.31 10.40 16.96
N ARG A 235 3.15 11.03 18.11
CA ARG A 235 4.17 11.81 18.82
C ARG A 235 3.99 11.61 20.31
N ALA A 236 5.02 11.12 20.99
CA ALA A 236 5.07 11.19 22.45
C ALA A 236 5.56 12.58 22.85
N LEU A 237 4.80 13.25 23.70
CA LEU A 237 5.05 14.64 24.09
C LEU A 237 5.84 14.67 25.39
N ASP A 238 7.05 15.21 25.37
CA ASP A 238 7.82 15.45 26.59
C ASP A 238 7.58 16.89 27.06
N PRO A 239 6.82 17.10 28.17
CA PRO A 239 6.54 18.43 28.70
C PRO A 239 7.75 19.09 29.38
N SER A 240 8.83 18.35 29.61
CA SER A 240 10.06 18.86 30.23
C SER A 240 11.11 19.33 29.22
N ALA A 241 11.03 18.86 27.96
CA ALA A 241 11.97 19.20 26.91
C ALA A 241 11.52 20.45 26.12
N THR A 242 12.49 21.27 25.71
CA THR A 242 12.25 22.52 24.94
C THR A 242 12.73 22.40 23.50
N GLY A 243 12.02 23.04 22.56
CA GLY A 243 12.37 22.99 21.14
C GLY A 243 12.04 21.63 20.49
N LEU A 244 12.87 21.19 19.53
CA LEU A 244 12.60 20.00 18.72
C LEU A 244 12.63 18.66 19.49
N SER A 245 13.21 18.63 20.69
CA SER A 245 13.20 17.46 21.58
C SER A 245 11.90 17.28 22.39
N SER A 246 10.97 18.25 22.35
CA SER A 246 9.66 18.17 23.01
C SER A 246 8.71 17.09 22.46
N SER A 247 9.09 16.41 21.37
CA SER A 247 8.25 15.44 20.67
C SER A 247 9.07 14.30 20.09
N ILE A 248 8.90 13.09 20.60
CA ILE A 248 9.45 11.85 20.03
C ILE A 248 8.47 11.36 18.94
N PRO A 249 8.81 11.44 17.63
CA PRO A 249 7.90 10.99 16.58
C PRO A 249 7.87 9.46 16.52
N VAL A 250 6.70 8.88 16.25
CA VAL A 250 6.51 7.45 16.01
C VAL A 250 5.82 7.26 14.68
N ARG A 251 6.40 6.44 13.81
CA ARG A 251 5.89 6.15 12.46
C ARG A 251 5.95 4.66 12.15
N GLY A 252 5.10 4.19 11.25
CA GLY A 252 5.10 2.81 10.80
C GLY A 252 3.75 2.35 10.31
N ALA A 253 3.57 1.03 10.32
CA ALA A 253 2.40 0.33 9.86
C ALA A 253 2.29 -1.05 10.55
N GLY A 254 1.28 -1.84 10.21
CA GLY A 254 1.16 -3.22 10.65
C GLY A 254 -0.25 -3.76 10.47
N GLU A 255 -0.70 -4.55 11.42
CA GLU A 255 -2.03 -5.18 11.46
C GLU A 255 -2.73 -4.93 12.80
N TYR A 256 -4.05 -4.79 12.73
CA TYR A 256 -4.97 -4.91 13.86
C TYR A 256 -6.03 -5.96 13.53
N ALA A 257 -6.14 -6.98 14.38
CA ALA A 257 -7.13 -8.05 14.26
C ALA A 257 -8.02 -8.08 15.51
N PHE A 258 -9.32 -8.35 15.34
CA PHE A 258 -10.24 -8.64 16.44
C PHE A 258 -11.30 -9.67 16.06
N GLY A 259 -11.73 -10.47 17.03
CA GLY A 259 -12.62 -11.61 16.81
C GLY A 259 -12.48 -12.68 17.89
N GLY A 260 -12.78 -13.93 17.52
CA GLY A 260 -12.70 -15.10 18.40
C GLY A 260 -14.07 -15.75 18.67
N ASP A 261 -14.11 -17.08 18.72
CA ASP A 261 -15.35 -17.86 18.80
C ASP A 261 -16.02 -17.86 20.19
N PHE A 262 -15.22 -17.72 21.26
CA PHE A 262 -15.67 -17.92 22.65
C PHE A 262 -15.57 -16.65 23.51
N ALA A 263 -14.60 -15.78 23.21
CA ALA A 263 -14.38 -14.51 23.88
C ALA A 263 -13.84 -13.52 22.86
N LEU A 264 -14.31 -12.27 22.94
CA LEU A 264 -13.82 -11.21 22.05
C LEU A 264 -12.39 -10.85 22.44
N GLN A 265 -11.48 -11.12 21.51
CA GLN A 265 -10.06 -10.87 21.62
C GLN A 265 -9.62 -9.89 20.52
N GLN A 266 -8.48 -9.27 20.75
CA GLN A 266 -7.83 -8.38 19.79
C GLN A 266 -6.31 -8.56 19.85
N ARG A 267 -5.64 -8.22 18.75
CA ARG A 267 -4.19 -8.09 18.66
C ARG A 267 -3.82 -6.91 17.78
N MET A 268 -2.85 -6.12 18.22
CA MET A 268 -2.22 -5.06 17.44
C MET A 268 -0.74 -5.42 17.28
N ASN A 269 -0.35 -5.68 16.04
CA ASN A 269 0.98 -6.14 15.66
C ASN A 269 1.55 -5.11 14.66
N LEU A 270 2.58 -4.35 15.05
CA LEU A 270 3.09 -3.21 14.30
C LEU A 270 4.61 -3.27 14.12
N ILE A 271 5.10 -2.72 13.00
CA ILE A 271 6.50 -2.35 12.81
C ILE A 271 6.60 -0.82 12.93
N LEU A 272 7.25 -0.33 13.99
CA LEU A 272 7.31 1.10 14.32
C LEU A 272 8.76 1.60 14.45
N LYS A 273 9.05 2.72 13.78
CA LYS A 273 10.24 3.55 13.99
C LYS A 273 9.93 4.61 15.04
N VAL A 274 10.72 4.66 16.11
CA VAL A 274 10.63 5.63 17.21
C VAL A 274 11.82 6.59 17.13
N ASP A 275 11.55 7.88 16.96
CA ASP A 275 12.53 8.92 16.65
C ASP A 275 13.54 8.51 15.56
N LYS A 276 14.79 8.28 15.93
CA LYS A 276 15.90 7.93 15.03
C LYS A 276 16.25 6.45 15.06
N ASP A 277 15.72 5.69 16.03
CA ASP A 277 15.98 4.26 16.21
C ASP A 277 15.58 3.47 14.96
N ASP A 278 16.10 2.26 14.80
CA ASP A 278 15.64 1.37 13.73
C ASP A 278 14.18 0.92 13.95
N PRO A 279 13.44 0.56 12.89
CA PRO A 279 12.09 0.02 13.03
C PRO A 279 12.10 -1.25 13.89
N ALA A 280 11.30 -1.28 14.94
CA ALA A 280 11.16 -2.41 15.85
C ALA A 280 9.74 -2.98 15.78
N HIS A 281 9.61 -4.28 16.05
CA HIS A 281 8.34 -4.98 16.17
C HIS A 281 7.70 -4.67 17.53
N PHE A 282 6.43 -4.28 17.51
CA PHE A 282 5.59 -4.03 18.68
C PHE A 282 4.35 -4.91 18.59
N ASP A 283 4.16 -5.79 19.57
CA ASP A 283 2.99 -6.68 19.64
C ASP A 283 2.25 -6.47 20.96
N SER A 284 0.93 -6.64 20.94
CA SER A 284 0.11 -6.79 22.15
C SER A 284 0.01 -8.25 22.62
N GLY A 285 0.30 -9.20 21.74
CA GLY A 285 -0.22 -10.56 21.84
C GLY A 285 -1.73 -10.59 21.68
N LEU A 286 -2.33 -11.77 21.84
CA LEU A 286 -3.78 -11.92 21.92
C LEU A 286 -4.27 -11.50 23.32
N VAL A 287 -5.01 -10.39 23.39
CA VAL A 287 -5.56 -9.86 24.64
C VAL A 287 -7.10 -9.79 24.58
N PRO A 288 -7.80 -9.92 25.71
CA PRO A 288 -9.24 -9.62 25.78
C PRO A 288 -9.54 -8.19 25.34
N GLY A 289 -10.66 -7.98 24.65
CA GLY A 289 -11.08 -6.64 24.23
C GLY A 289 -11.80 -6.67 22.89
N GLY A 290 -11.43 -5.77 21.97
CA GLY A 290 -12.06 -5.68 20.65
C GLY A 290 -13.42 -4.99 20.64
N GLY A 291 -13.63 -4.01 21.55
CA GLY A 291 -14.83 -3.15 21.64
C GLY A 291 -15.00 -2.18 20.46
N PHE A 292 -14.96 -2.73 19.25
CA PHE A 292 -14.92 -2.02 17.99
C PHE A 292 -16.17 -1.13 17.81
N PRO A 293 -16.02 0.13 17.37
CA PRO A 293 -14.85 0.69 16.71
C PRO A 293 -13.86 1.41 17.64
N ARG A 294 -13.96 1.26 18.97
CA ARG A 294 -12.92 1.76 19.88
C ARG A 294 -11.80 0.72 20.00
N ILE A 295 -10.56 1.19 20.10
CA ILE A 295 -9.39 0.34 20.29
C ILE A 295 -8.71 0.77 21.59
N ASP A 296 -8.58 -0.15 22.53
CA ASP A 296 -7.85 0.02 23.79
C ASP A 296 -6.91 -1.18 23.91
N VAL A 297 -5.61 -0.98 23.65
CA VAL A 297 -4.62 -2.05 23.56
C VAL A 297 -3.24 -1.58 24.03
N ARG A 298 -2.48 -2.43 24.72
CA ARG A 298 -1.07 -2.19 25.03
C ARG A 298 -0.21 -2.95 24.02
N ILE A 299 0.78 -2.28 23.45
CA ILE A 299 1.81 -2.89 22.60
C ILE A 299 3.19 -2.65 23.21
N SER A 300 4.13 -3.59 23.02
CA SER A 300 5.54 -3.38 23.38
C SER A 300 6.48 -4.28 22.58
N ILE A 301 7.80 -4.09 22.74
CA ILE A 301 8.83 -4.84 21.99
C ILE A 301 9.12 -6.17 22.69
N ALA A 302 9.17 -6.17 24.03
CA ALA A 302 9.61 -7.30 24.86
C ALA A 302 8.55 -7.78 25.86
N GLY A 303 7.26 -7.57 25.57
CA GLY A 303 6.14 -8.03 26.40
C GLY A 303 6.09 -7.41 27.81
N ALA A 304 6.64 -6.20 27.99
CA ALA A 304 6.82 -5.50 29.26
C ALA A 304 7.72 -6.25 30.26
N THR A 305 8.79 -6.88 29.75
CA THR A 305 9.81 -7.54 30.58
C THR A 305 11.11 -6.73 30.61
N CYS A 306 11.58 -6.39 31.82
CA CYS A 306 12.74 -5.51 32.03
C CYS A 306 12.68 -4.20 31.23
N PHE A 307 13.70 -3.88 30.44
CA PHE A 307 13.78 -2.64 29.68
C PHE A 307 13.00 -2.80 28.37
N ASP A 308 11.91 -2.06 28.22
CA ASP A 308 11.03 -2.14 27.07
C ASP A 308 10.61 -0.73 26.61
N THR A 309 10.09 -0.63 25.38
CA THR A 309 9.29 0.51 24.93
C THR A 309 7.84 0.07 24.85
N ILE A 310 7.00 0.62 25.73
CA ILE A 310 5.58 0.30 25.85
C ILE A 310 4.76 1.48 25.32
N MET A 311 3.68 1.18 24.60
CA MET A 311 2.65 2.16 24.29
C MET A 311 1.28 1.63 24.74
N ASP A 312 0.58 2.40 25.58
CA ASP A 312 -0.86 2.20 25.80
C ASP A 312 -1.59 2.99 24.71
N ILE A 313 -2.26 2.28 23.80
CA ILE A 313 -2.97 2.84 22.65
C ILE A 313 -4.47 2.89 22.97
N HIS A 314 -5.01 4.10 23.06
CA HIS A 314 -6.44 4.36 23.19
C HIS A 314 -6.89 5.17 21.96
N ALA A 315 -7.72 4.59 21.10
CA ALA A 315 -8.06 5.19 19.81
C ALA A 315 -9.54 5.09 19.45
N GLU A 316 -10.01 6.10 18.73
CA GLU A 316 -11.39 6.21 18.23
C GLU A 316 -11.40 6.59 16.74
N PRO A 317 -12.46 6.24 15.99
CA PRO A 317 -12.63 6.72 14.62
C PRO A 317 -12.71 8.24 14.60
N ARG A 318 -11.98 8.84 13.67
CA ARG A 318 -12.10 10.28 13.41
C ARG A 318 -13.42 10.51 12.68
N LYS A 319 -14.42 11.08 13.38
CA LYS A 319 -15.68 11.50 12.76
C LYS A 319 -15.38 12.33 11.51
N ALA A 320 -15.89 11.90 10.37
CA ALA A 320 -15.83 12.69 9.15
C ALA A 320 -16.59 13.99 9.41
N LEU A 321 -15.89 15.12 9.29
CA LEU A 321 -16.55 16.42 9.13
C LEU A 321 -17.17 16.44 7.74
N PHE A 322 -18.38 15.89 7.64
CA PHE A 322 -19.24 16.16 6.49
C PHE A 322 -19.51 17.66 6.47
N HIS A 323 -18.72 18.41 5.69
CA HIS A 323 -19.12 19.72 5.22
C HIS A 323 -20.33 19.50 4.32
N ARG A 324 -21.51 19.46 4.94
CA ARG A 324 -22.78 19.65 4.26
C ARG A 324 -22.76 21.09 3.75
N SER A 325 -22.21 21.27 2.55
CA SER A 325 -22.35 22.51 1.80
C SER A 325 -23.85 22.73 1.62
N THR A 326 -24.41 23.64 2.43
CA THR A 326 -25.74 24.17 2.20
C THR A 326 -25.64 25.06 0.97
N ARG A 327 -25.71 24.42 -0.20
CA ARG A 327 -26.06 25.08 -1.45
C ARG A 327 -27.45 25.64 -1.23
N THR A 328 -27.51 26.94 -0.92
CA THR A 328 -28.73 27.72 -1.02
C THR A 328 -29.06 27.82 -2.51
N ASP A 329 -29.91 26.93 -2.98
CA ASP A 329 -30.63 27.18 -4.23
C ASP A 329 -31.53 28.40 -3.97
N GLY A 330 -31.23 29.48 -4.69
CA GLY A 330 -31.84 30.78 -4.56
C GLY A 330 -32.17 31.33 -5.93
N ASP A 331 -33.20 30.77 -6.55
CA ASP A 331 -33.88 31.41 -7.68
C ASP A 331 -34.69 32.61 -7.14
N SER A 332 -34.38 33.81 -7.63
CA SER A 332 -35.27 34.99 -7.72
C SER A 332 -34.62 36.05 -8.61
#